data_AF-A0A832TXA1-F1
#
_entry.id   AF-A0A832TXA1-F1
#
_cell.length_a   1.000
_cell.length_b   1.000
_cell.length_c   1.000
_cell.angle_alpha   90.00
_cell.angle_beta   90.00
_cell.angle_gamma   90.00
#
_symmetry.space_group_name_H-M   'P 1'
#
loop_
_entity.id
_entity.type
_entity.pdbx_description
1 polymer ?
#
loop_
_entity_poly.entity_id
_entity_poly.type
_entity_poly.pdbx_seq_one_letter_code
_entity_poly.pdbx_strand_id
1 'polypeptide(L)' 'MKQTNVHTVDLTEIDGNGDFSCPKCRAIISPDDTTEKNYSILDSKASPNGLEEVVIVCNLCGSYIHLTGFSLLKEVA' A
#
# COMPACT_ATOMS: atom_id res chain seq x y z
N MET A 1 -7.82 -5.45 -24.48
CA MET A 1 -7.16 -6.04 -23.30
C MET A 1 -6.81 -4.90 -22.35
N LYS A 2 -7.49 -4.76 -21.21
CA LYS A 2 -7.15 -3.71 -20.23
C LYS A 2 -5.94 -4.19 -19.43
N GLN A 3 -4.76 -3.62 -19.67
CA GLN A 3 -3.59 -3.87 -18.84
C GLN A 3 -3.89 -3.31 -17.44
N THR A 4 -4.23 -4.18 -16.50
CA THR A 4 -4.30 -3.83 -15.08
C THR A 4 -2.88 -3.48 -14.65
N ASN A 5 -2.61 -2.18 -14.52
CA ASN A 5 -1.31 -1.69 -14.07
C ASN A 5 -1.26 -1.88 -12.56
N VAL A 6 -0.63 -2.98 -12.13
CA VAL A 6 -0.30 -3.25 -10.74
C VAL A 6 1.05 -2.59 -10.48
N HIS A 7 1.11 -1.75 -9.47
CA HIS A 7 2.32 -1.03 -9.10
C HIS A 7 2.84 -1.57 -7.77
N THR A 8 4.06 -2.06 -7.73
CA THR A 8 4.69 -2.43 -6.46
C THR A 8 5.35 -1.20 -5.85
N VAL A 9 5.08 -0.96 -4.58
CA VAL A 9 5.61 0.14 -3.77
C VAL A 9 6.24 -0.48 -2.55
N ASP A 10 7.54 -0.31 -2.42
CA ASP A 10 8.27 -0.78 -1.26
C ASP A 10 8.33 0.33 -0.20
N LEU A 11 7.66 0.09 0.93
CA LEU A 11 7.60 1.04 2.04
C LEU A 11 8.96 1.22 2.72
N THR A 12 9.93 0.31 2.53
CA THR A 12 11.27 0.48 3.11
C THR A 12 12.12 1.50 2.36
N GLU A 13 11.79 1.77 1.09
CA GLU A 13 12.46 2.78 0.26
C GLU A 13 11.84 4.17 0.44
N ILE A 14 10.69 4.27 1.13
CA ILE A 14 9.98 5.52 1.37
C ILE A 14 10.45 6.09 2.72
N ASP A 15 11.22 7.18 2.64
CA ASP A 15 11.64 7.95 3.81
C ASP A 15 10.45 8.78 4.32
N GLY A 16 9.76 8.33 5.38
CA GLY A 16 8.56 8.99 5.90
C GLY A 16 7.71 8.14 6.86
N ASN A 17 6.48 8.57 7.14
CA ASN A 17 5.52 7.83 8.00
C ASN A 17 4.81 6.69 7.23
N GLY A 18 5.35 6.31 6.08
CA GLY A 18 4.73 5.39 5.12
C GLY A 18 3.74 6.05 4.17
N ASP A 19 3.62 7.38 4.13
CA ASP A 19 2.85 8.10 3.12
C ASP A 19 3.53 8.03 1.74
N PHE A 20 2.76 7.69 0.71
CA PHE A 20 3.26 7.54 -0.66
C PHE A 20 2.28 8.12 -1.68
N SER A 21 2.81 8.52 -2.82
CA SER A 21 1.99 9.04 -3.92
C SER A 21 1.64 7.91 -4.89
N CYS A 22 0.36 7.80 -5.24
CA CYS A 22 -0.09 6.84 -6.26
C CYS A 22 0.66 7.11 -7.57
N PRO A 23 1.34 6.11 -8.17
CA PRO A 23 2.14 6.32 -9.38
C PRO A 23 1.33 6.70 -10.62
N LYS A 24 0.01 6.52 -10.57
CA LYS A 24 -0.91 6.84 -11.66
C LYS A 24 -1.50 8.25 -11.59
N CYS A 25 -2.11 8.60 -10.45
CA CYS A 25 -2.79 9.89 -10.28
C CYS A 25 -2.10 10.85 -9.31
N ARG A 26 -0.99 10.42 -8.68
CA ARG A 26 -0.29 11.14 -7.61
C ARG A 26 -1.15 11.46 -6.38
N ALA A 27 -2.23 10.70 -6.18
CA ALA A 27 -2.98 10.77 -4.95
C ALA A 27 -2.09 10.41 -3.76
N ILE A 28 -2.15 11.20 -2.69
CA ILE A 28 -1.45 10.89 -1.45
C ILE A 28 -2.23 9.77 -0.76
N ILE A 29 -1.56 8.64 -0.59
CA ILE A 29 -2.04 7.48 0.15
C ILE A 29 -1.19 7.39 1.41
N SER A 30 -1.86 7.54 2.54
CA SER A 30 -1.23 7.40 3.85
C SER A 30 -1.76 6.13 4.52
N PRO A 31 -0.91 5.30 5.14
CA PRO A 31 -1.33 4.08 5.84
C PRO A 31 -2.23 4.39 7.05
N ASP A 32 -2.17 5.60 7.59
CA ASP A 32 -3.08 6.12 8.60
C ASP A 32 -4.50 6.42 8.06
N ASP A 33 -4.68 6.51 6.73
CA ASP A 33 -5.99 6.79 6.14
C ASP A 33 -6.86 5.53 6.16
N THR A 34 -7.54 5.37 7.28
CA THR A 34 -8.51 4.29 7.55
C THR A 34 -9.91 4.60 7.04
N THR A 35 -10.10 5.73 6.35
CA THR A 35 -11.44 6.18 5.93
C THR A 35 -11.95 5.48 4.69
N GLU A 36 -11.12 4.64 4.05
CA GLU A 36 -11.39 3.94 2.79
C GLU A 36 -11.78 4.87 1.62
N LYS A 37 -11.63 6.19 1.78
CA LYS A 37 -12.00 7.17 0.74
C LYS A 37 -10.94 7.31 -0.33
N ASN A 38 -9.67 7.28 0.07
CA ASN A 38 -8.55 7.47 -0.85
C ASN A 38 -8.13 6.15 -1.52
N TYR A 39 -8.18 5.06 -0.76
CA TYR A 39 -7.89 3.71 -1.22
C TYR A 39 -8.73 2.68 -0.46
N SER A 40 -8.86 1.48 -1.03
CA SER A 40 -9.44 0.33 -0.37
C SER A 40 -8.45 -0.82 -0.37
N ILE A 41 -8.37 -1.57 0.73
CA ILE A 41 -7.56 -2.77 0.83
C ILE A 41 -8.30 -3.88 0.10
N LEU A 42 -7.67 -4.47 -0.91
CA LEU A 42 -8.22 -5.58 -1.66
C LEU A 42 -7.76 -6.92 -1.10
N ASP A 43 -6.48 -7.01 -0.74
CA ASP A 43 -5.89 -8.22 -0.20
C ASP A 43 -4.80 -7.83 0.80
N SER A 44 -4.58 -8.66 1.80
CA SER A 44 -3.54 -8.44 2.79
C SER A 44 -2.99 -9.78 3.21
N LYS A 45 -1.69 -9.95 3.02
CA LYS A 45 -0.96 -11.17 3.34
C LYS A 45 -0.16 -10.94 4.61
N ALA A 46 -0.64 -11.57 5.67
CA ALA A 46 0.05 -11.64 6.94
C ALA A 46 0.50 -13.07 7.21
N SER A 47 1.72 -13.20 7.72
CA SER A 47 2.30 -14.43 8.22
C SER A 47 2.28 -14.43 9.75
N PRO A 48 2.52 -15.57 10.43
CA PRO A 48 2.64 -15.61 11.89
C PRO A 48 3.74 -14.70 12.46
N ASN A 49 4.64 -14.22 11.61
CA ASN A 49 5.72 -13.30 11.97
C ASN A 49 5.39 -11.82 11.75
N GLY A 50 4.20 -11.49 11.21
CA GLY A 50 3.77 -10.12 10.92
C GLY A 50 3.14 -9.96 9.54
N LEU A 51 2.80 -8.71 9.19
CA LEU A 51 2.35 -8.33 7.84
C LEU A 51 3.51 -8.45 6.85
N GLU A 52 3.28 -9.12 5.72
CA GLU A 52 4.28 -9.28 4.66
C GLU A 52 3.98 -8.34 3.49
N GLU A 53 2.75 -8.40 2.98
CA GLU A 53 2.35 -7.73 1.76
C GLU A 53 0.90 -7.23 1.87
N VAL A 54 0.58 -6.09 1.29
CA VAL A 54 -0.80 -5.58 1.25
C VAL A 54 -1.11 -5.05 -0.14
N VAL A 55 -2.22 -5.50 -0.71
CA VAL A 55 -2.73 -5.05 -2.01
C VAL A 55 -3.85 -4.06 -1.76
N ILE A 56 -3.66 -2.84 -2.23
CA ILE A 56 -4.68 -1.81 -2.18
C ILE A 56 -5.09 -1.37 -3.58
N VAL A 57 -6.28 -0.80 -3.71
CA VAL A 57 -6.73 -0.10 -4.91
C VAL A 57 -6.95 1.36 -4.59
N CYS A 58 -6.42 2.23 -5.43
CA CYS A 58 -6.70 3.66 -5.33
C CYS A 58 -8.12 3.94 -5.79
N ASN A 59 -8.98 4.47 -4.92
CA ASN A 59 -10.38 4.78 -5.27
C ASN A 59 -10.50 5.99 -6.20
N LEU A 60 -9.45 6.82 -6.30
CA LEU A 60 -9.42 7.99 -7.16
C LEU A 60 -9.20 7.65 -8.64
N CYS A 61 -8.37 6.63 -8.93
CA CYS A 61 -8.04 6.26 -10.31
C CYS A 61 -8.26 4.79 -10.66
N GLY A 62 -8.63 3.95 -9.67
CA GLY A 62 -8.83 2.51 -9.83
C GLY A 62 -7.55 1.73 -10.11
N SER A 63 -6.39 2.24 -9.70
CA SER A 63 -5.09 1.55 -9.92
C SER A 63 -4.73 0.68 -8.73
N TYR A 64 -4.15 -0.48 -9.00
CA TYR A 64 -3.78 -1.47 -8.00
C TYR A 64 -2.36 -1.21 -7.54
N ILE A 65 -2.16 -1.15 -6.22
CA ILE A 65 -0.85 -0.93 -5.61
C ILE A 65 -0.55 -2.10 -4.66
N HIS A 66 0.59 -2.72 -4.86
CA HIS A 66 1.15 -3.78 -4.02
C HIS A 66 2.15 -3.13 -3.06
N LEU A 67 1.81 -3.09 -1.79
CA LEU A 67 2.67 -2.56 -0.74
C LEU A 67 3.49 -3.71 -0.15
N THR A 68 4.81 -3.53 -0.16
CA THR A 68 5.79 -4.42 0.47
C THR A 68 6.61 -3.63 1.49
N GLY A 69 7.38 -4.32 2.34
CA GLY A 69 8.20 -3.67 3.35
C GLY A 69 7.60 -3.59 4.76
N PHE A 70 6.42 -4.19 4.97
CA PHE A 70 5.82 -4.33 6.30
C PHE A 70 6.64 -5.22 7.25
N SER A 71 7.59 -5.99 6.71
CA SER A 71 8.49 -6.86 7.49
C SER A 71 9.35 -6.09 8.52
N LEU A 72 9.52 -4.77 8.35
CA LEU A 72 10.24 -3.91 9.30
C LEU A 72 9.38 -3.38 10.45
N LEU A 73 8.04 -3.44 10.36
CA LEU A 73 7.10 -3.03 11.42
C LEU A 73 7.03 -4.04 12.57
N LYS A 74 8.09 -4.83 12.80
CA LYS A 74 8.20 -5.66 14.00
C LYS A 74 8.16 -4.73 15.21
N GLU A 75 7.06 -4.80 15.96
CA GLU A 75 6.88 -4.12 17.22
C GLU A 75 8.12 -4.33 18.10
N VAL A 76 8.72 -3.23 18.52
CA VAL A 76 9.65 -3.22 19.64
C VAL A 76 8.84 -3.62 20.88
N ALA A 77 9.18 -4.81 21.39
CA ALA A 77 8.83 -5.46 22.65
C ALA A 77 8.05 -4.66 23.72
#